data_AF-A0A7V4P3X7-F1
#
_entry.id   AF-A0A7V4P3X7-F1
#
_cell.length_a   1.000
_cell.length_b   1.000
_cell.length_c   1.000
_cell.angle_alpha   90.00
_cell.angle_beta   90.00
_cell.angle_gamma   90.00
#
_symmetry.space_group_name_H-M   'P 1'
#
loop_
_entity.id
_entity.type
_entity.pdbx_description
1 polymer ?
#
loop_
_entity_poly.entity_id
_entity_poly.type
_entity_poly.pdbx_seq_one_letter_code
_entity_poly.pdbx_strand_id
1 'polypeptide(L)'
;MTSSIGTFRGQCSAALRWSWPGRLLVFVLAATSIWCLLFEMYALCSMRTFFLAILLPATAALYGLAFFDHIRGDRRLAQAIIIGTAAGLAGAVAYDIFRLPFVFSDAWGLGRVGIPQMPLFKVFPRFGAMILGQPLEQGVPAGQPGNAWGKGYSTAAHLLGWLYHFSNGATFGVMFAMLFGGVAVNPEQADSRLDGNSDAHRARVRRPLRARGGIMLRAVAMAVGIEICLLISPYAKFFNIHVTPRFVVVTLMAHVVFGLGLGAWFALHAARHQRRAPLRAESRLA
;
A
#
# COMPACT_ATOMS: atom_id res chain seq x y z
N MET A 1 46.43 20.88 20.93
CA MET A 1 45.49 21.44 19.93
C MET A 1 44.82 20.29 19.20
N THR A 2 43.81 19.69 19.80
CA THR A 2 42.96 18.67 19.17
C THR A 2 41.87 19.39 18.41
N SER A 3 42.10 19.64 17.11
CA SER A 3 41.09 20.18 16.22
C SER A 3 39.83 19.34 16.31
N SER A 4 38.76 19.91 16.88
CA SER A 4 37.44 19.33 16.78
C SER A 4 37.10 19.29 15.30
N ILE A 5 37.23 18.12 14.68
CA ILE A 5 36.63 17.83 13.39
C ILE A 5 35.13 17.91 13.66
N GLY A 6 34.61 19.13 13.56
CA GLY A 6 33.19 19.42 13.65
C GLY A 6 32.55 18.63 12.53
N THR A 7 31.93 17.51 12.89
CA THR A 7 31.16 16.71 11.95
C THR A 7 30.10 17.63 11.36
N PHE A 8 30.35 18.10 10.14
CA PHE A 8 29.40 18.75 9.26
C PHE A 8 28.33 17.72 8.89
N ARG A 9 27.52 17.30 9.87
CA ARG A 9 26.20 16.77 9.60
C ARG A 9 25.37 17.96 9.14
N GLY A 10 25.57 18.30 7.87
CA GLY A 10 24.79 19.32 7.18
C GLY A 10 23.32 19.08 7.50
N GLN A 11 22.65 20.13 7.94
CA GLN A 11 21.26 20.06 8.36
C GLN A 11 20.41 19.63 7.17
N CYS A 12 20.18 18.32 7.01
CA CYS A 12 19.27 17.82 5.99
C CYS A 12 17.90 18.48 6.22
N SER A 13 17.28 18.95 5.13
CA SER A 13 15.97 19.61 5.14
C SER A 13 14.94 18.80 5.95
N ALA A 14 14.02 19.49 6.61
CA ALA A 14 12.95 18.85 7.38
C ALA A 14 12.14 17.83 6.55
N ALA A 15 12.03 18.06 5.23
CA ALA A 15 11.36 17.17 4.29
C ALA A 15 12.05 15.80 4.12
N LEU A 16 13.35 15.70 4.39
CA LEU A 16 14.13 14.45 4.32
C LEU A 16 14.20 13.71 5.65
N ARG A 17 13.64 14.26 6.73
CA ARG A 17 13.65 13.63 8.05
C ARG A 17 12.31 12.96 8.32
N TRP A 18 12.29 12.08 9.32
CA TRP A 18 11.06 11.56 9.91
C TRP A 18 10.30 12.64 10.71
N SER A 19 9.82 13.64 9.99
CA SER A 19 9.06 14.79 10.48
C SER A 19 7.63 14.77 9.91
N TRP A 20 6.75 15.61 10.43
CA TRP A 20 5.41 15.78 9.84
C TRP A 20 5.45 16.21 8.37
N PRO A 21 6.22 17.24 7.98
CA PRO A 21 6.38 17.61 6.57
C PRO A 21 6.88 16.48 5.67
N GLY A 22 7.91 15.73 6.12
CA GLY A 22 8.44 14.60 5.35
C GLY A 22 7.42 13.48 5.16
N ARG A 23 6.67 13.14 6.21
CA ARG A 23 5.58 12.14 6.15
C ARG A 23 4.46 12.57 5.21
N LEU A 24 4.06 13.85 5.26
CA LEU A 24 3.03 14.39 4.39
C LEU A 24 3.47 14.35 2.91
N LEU A 25 4.70 14.77 2.63
CA LEU A 25 5.27 14.72 1.27
C LEU A 25 5.24 13.28 0.72
N VAL A 26 5.75 12.31 1.49
CA VAL A 26 5.76 10.89 1.10
C VAL A 26 4.34 10.35 0.90
N PHE A 27 3.41 10.72 1.77
CA PHE A 27 1.99 10.34 1.64
C PHE A 27 1.38 10.87 0.34
N VAL A 28 1.61 12.15 0.02
CA VAL A 28 1.09 12.78 -1.22
C VAL A 28 1.70 12.11 -2.45
N LEU A 29 3.01 11.89 -2.46
CA LEU A 29 3.68 11.20 -3.57
C LEU A 29 3.11 9.79 -3.78
N ALA A 30 2.88 9.03 -2.70
CA ALA A 30 2.27 7.70 -2.78
C ALA A 30 0.80 7.75 -3.26
N ALA A 31 0.03 8.73 -2.81
CA ALA A 31 -1.38 8.92 -3.18
C ALA A 31 -1.59 9.20 -4.68
N THR A 32 -0.57 9.68 -5.40
CA THR A 32 -0.65 9.88 -6.87
C THR A 32 -1.06 8.62 -7.63
N SER A 33 -0.74 7.43 -7.09
CA SER A 33 -1.11 6.14 -7.68
C SER A 33 -2.62 5.96 -7.81
N ILE A 34 -3.38 6.16 -6.72
CA ILE A 34 -4.85 6.11 -6.76
C ILE A 34 -5.46 7.34 -7.43
N TRP A 35 -4.84 8.52 -7.28
CA TRP A 35 -5.30 9.73 -7.98
C TRP A 35 -5.24 9.58 -9.50
N CYS A 36 -4.28 8.85 -10.04
CA CYS A 36 -4.20 8.57 -11.47
C CYS A 36 -5.50 7.96 -12.01
N LEU A 37 -6.12 7.04 -11.27
CA LEU A 37 -7.42 6.47 -11.62
C LEU A 37 -8.57 7.45 -11.34
N LEU A 38 -8.57 8.15 -10.21
CA LEU A 38 -9.63 9.11 -9.89
C LEU A 38 -9.72 10.20 -10.96
N PHE A 39 -8.59 10.77 -11.39
CA PHE A 39 -8.57 11.84 -12.39
C PHE A 39 -9.18 11.40 -13.73
N GLU A 40 -8.91 10.16 -14.16
CA GLU A 40 -9.55 9.57 -15.34
C GLU A 40 -11.08 9.44 -15.14
N MET A 41 -11.52 8.89 -14.01
CA MET A 41 -12.94 8.66 -13.74
C MET A 41 -13.76 9.95 -13.62
N TYR A 42 -13.12 11.04 -13.18
CA TYR A 42 -13.72 12.37 -13.12
C TYR A 42 -13.47 13.22 -14.39
N ALA A 43 -12.91 12.62 -15.44
CA ALA A 43 -12.59 13.29 -16.71
C ALA A 43 -11.72 14.55 -16.56
N LEU A 44 -10.85 14.59 -15.54
CA LEU A 44 -9.94 15.71 -15.29
C LEU A 44 -8.71 15.65 -16.18
N CYS A 45 -8.18 14.45 -16.42
CA CYS A 45 -7.14 14.20 -17.41
C CYS A 45 -7.06 12.70 -17.73
N SER A 46 -6.51 12.36 -18.90
CA SER A 46 -6.33 10.96 -19.25
C SER A 46 -5.39 10.23 -18.29
N MET A 47 -5.66 8.95 -18.02
CA MET A 47 -4.81 8.10 -17.20
C MET A 47 -3.40 8.02 -17.78
N ARG A 48 -3.24 7.98 -19.12
CA ARG A 48 -1.94 8.02 -19.81
C ARG A 48 -1.16 9.29 -19.48
N THR A 49 -1.80 10.45 -19.60
CA THR A 49 -1.18 11.75 -19.29
C THR A 49 -0.79 11.82 -17.82
N PHE A 50 -1.70 11.48 -16.90
CA PHE A 50 -1.40 11.49 -15.47
C PHE A 50 -0.29 10.49 -15.12
N PHE A 51 -0.33 9.29 -15.70
CA PHE A 51 0.65 8.24 -15.45
C PHE A 51 2.06 8.71 -15.81
N LEU A 52 2.24 9.23 -17.02
CA LEU A 52 3.55 9.63 -17.54
C LEU A 52 4.06 10.94 -16.92
N ALA A 53 3.18 11.93 -16.75
CA ALA A 53 3.57 13.27 -16.31
C ALA A 53 3.58 13.45 -14.78
N ILE A 54 2.81 12.64 -14.04
CA ILE A 54 2.64 12.82 -12.59
C ILE A 54 3.05 11.56 -11.83
N LEU A 55 2.41 10.42 -12.08
CA LEU A 55 2.65 9.21 -11.28
C LEU A 55 4.10 8.70 -11.42
N LEU A 56 4.63 8.62 -12.64
CA LEU A 56 5.99 8.11 -12.87
C LEU A 56 7.05 9.02 -12.24
N PRO A 57 7.03 10.36 -12.43
CA PRO A 57 7.90 11.28 -11.70
C PRO A 57 7.71 11.24 -10.17
N ALA A 58 6.47 11.15 -9.68
CA ALA A 58 6.18 11.08 -8.25
C ALA A 58 6.74 9.78 -7.63
N THR A 59 6.65 8.66 -8.36
CA THR A 59 7.23 7.37 -7.95
C THR A 59 8.76 7.45 -7.91
N ALA A 60 9.39 8.05 -8.92
CA ALA A 60 10.83 8.27 -8.93
C ALA A 60 11.27 9.18 -7.77
N ALA A 61 10.53 10.27 -7.50
CA ALA A 61 10.79 11.15 -6.37
C ALA A 61 10.64 10.43 -5.03
N LEU A 62 9.59 9.62 -4.86
CA LEU A 62 9.35 8.83 -3.64
C LEU A 62 10.54 7.92 -3.32
N TYR A 63 11.00 7.13 -4.28
CA TYR A 63 12.14 6.23 -4.05
C TYR A 63 13.48 6.97 -4.04
N GLY A 64 13.60 8.10 -4.74
CA GLY A 64 14.72 9.03 -4.61
C GLY A 64 14.86 9.55 -3.19
N LEU A 65 13.76 9.97 -2.55
CA LEU A 65 13.76 10.40 -1.14
C LEU A 65 14.21 9.27 -0.20
N ALA A 66 13.73 8.04 -0.43
CA ALA A 66 14.18 6.88 0.34
C ALA A 66 15.70 6.64 0.18
N PHE A 67 16.21 6.73 -1.05
CA PHE A 67 17.63 6.57 -1.33
C PHE A 67 18.49 7.69 -0.69
N PHE A 68 18.05 8.95 -0.81
CA PHE A 68 18.76 10.08 -0.21
C PHE A 68 18.75 10.03 1.32
N ASP A 69 17.62 9.69 1.96
CA ASP A 69 17.55 9.48 3.42
C ASP A 69 18.42 8.29 3.84
N HIS A 70 18.55 7.25 3.02
CA HIS A 70 19.43 6.12 3.31
C HIS A 70 20.92 6.52 3.41
N ILE A 71 21.37 7.41 2.52
CA ILE A 71 22.76 7.84 2.41
C ILE A 71 23.07 8.99 3.38
N ARG A 72 22.20 9.99 3.46
CA ARG A 72 22.47 11.26 4.16
C ARG A 72 21.60 11.51 5.39
N GLY A 73 20.50 10.80 5.53
CA GLY A 73 19.50 11.02 6.58
C GLY A 73 19.63 10.07 7.77
N ASP A 74 18.55 9.98 8.55
CA ASP A 74 18.47 9.10 9.73
C ASP A 74 17.94 7.69 9.38
N ARG A 75 17.67 7.46 8.08
CA ARG A 75 17.18 6.22 7.49
C ARG A 75 15.76 5.83 7.90
N ARG A 76 15.09 6.62 8.74
CA ARG A 76 13.75 6.27 9.24
C ARG A 76 12.70 6.44 8.15
N LEU A 77 12.84 7.47 7.32
CA LEU A 77 11.93 7.70 6.19
C LEU A 77 12.12 6.60 5.13
N ALA A 78 13.36 6.28 4.79
CA ALA A 78 13.72 5.21 3.89
C ALA A 78 13.18 3.86 4.38
N GLN A 79 13.38 3.52 5.65
CA GLN A 79 12.85 2.29 6.24
C GLN A 79 11.33 2.25 6.15
N ALA A 80 10.64 3.33 6.51
CA ALA A 80 9.19 3.38 6.45
C ALA A 80 8.64 3.22 5.02
N ILE A 81 9.30 3.81 4.02
CA ILE A 81 8.96 3.63 2.61
C ILE A 81 9.15 2.15 2.21
N ILE A 82 10.33 1.57 2.44
CA ILE A 82 10.61 0.19 2.02
C ILE A 82 9.72 -0.83 2.75
N ILE A 83 9.54 -0.69 4.06
CA ILE A 83 8.64 -1.55 4.84
C ILE A 83 7.20 -1.38 4.37
N GLY A 84 6.76 -0.13 4.14
CA GLY A 84 5.44 0.18 3.61
C GLY A 84 5.19 -0.46 2.25
N THR A 85 6.11 -0.28 1.30
CA THR A 85 6.06 -0.91 -0.03
C THR A 85 5.91 -2.43 0.09
N ALA A 86 6.77 -3.08 0.87
CA ALA A 86 6.73 -4.54 1.02
C ALA A 86 5.43 -5.03 1.70
N ALA A 87 4.95 -4.31 2.72
CA ALA A 87 3.69 -4.61 3.40
C ALA A 87 2.50 -4.47 2.45
N GLY A 88 2.50 -3.41 1.63
CA GLY A 88 1.48 -3.14 0.63
C GLY A 88 1.41 -4.21 -0.45
N LEU A 89 2.57 -4.66 -0.93
CA LEU A 89 2.67 -5.78 -1.88
C LEU A 89 2.17 -7.09 -1.25
N ALA A 90 2.54 -7.38 0.00
CA ALA A 90 2.04 -8.55 0.70
C ALA A 90 0.50 -8.52 0.86
N GLY A 91 -0.05 -7.34 1.19
CA GLY A 91 -1.49 -7.10 1.22
C GLY A 91 -2.14 -7.34 -0.15
N ALA A 92 -1.56 -6.82 -1.23
CA ALA A 92 -2.07 -7.00 -2.59
C ALA A 92 -2.06 -8.46 -3.05
N VAL A 93 -1.02 -9.22 -2.70
CA VAL A 93 -0.98 -10.67 -2.97
C VAL A 93 -2.06 -11.41 -2.19
N ALA A 94 -2.23 -11.12 -0.89
CA ALA A 94 -3.28 -11.74 -0.08
C ALA A 94 -4.69 -11.41 -0.64
N TYR A 95 -4.89 -10.15 -1.02
CA TYR A 95 -6.08 -9.67 -1.69
C TYR A 95 -6.37 -10.47 -2.97
N ASP A 96 -5.35 -10.64 -3.83
CA ASP A 96 -5.47 -11.37 -5.09
C ASP A 96 -5.77 -12.85 -4.88
N ILE A 97 -5.08 -13.52 -3.96
CA ILE A 97 -5.37 -14.93 -3.60
C ILE A 97 -6.84 -15.12 -3.21
N PHE A 98 -7.41 -14.19 -2.44
CA PHE A 98 -8.81 -14.25 -2.05
C PHE A 98 -9.78 -14.04 -3.21
N ARG A 99 -9.51 -13.09 -4.10
CA ARG A 99 -10.45 -12.71 -5.19
C ARG A 99 -10.34 -13.56 -6.45
N LEU A 100 -9.18 -14.16 -6.73
CA LEU A 100 -8.97 -14.98 -7.93
C LEU A 100 -10.03 -16.09 -8.08
N PRO A 101 -10.43 -16.83 -7.03
CA PRO A 101 -11.52 -17.80 -7.11
C PRO A 101 -12.84 -17.26 -7.66
N PHE A 102 -13.21 -16.01 -7.35
CA PHE A 102 -14.46 -15.40 -7.84
C PHE A 102 -14.37 -14.99 -9.31
N VAL A 103 -13.18 -14.77 -9.84
CA VAL A 103 -13.01 -14.29 -11.22
C VAL A 103 -12.64 -15.39 -12.17
N PHE A 104 -11.97 -16.42 -11.67
CA PHE A 104 -11.71 -17.62 -12.42
C PHE A 104 -12.75 -18.71 -12.13
N SER A 105 -13.89 -18.36 -11.51
CA SER A 105 -14.87 -19.37 -11.09
C SER A 105 -15.34 -20.25 -12.24
N ASP A 106 -15.73 -19.68 -13.37
CA ASP A 106 -16.20 -20.46 -14.52
C ASP A 106 -15.06 -21.32 -15.10
N ALA A 107 -13.88 -20.74 -15.27
CA ALA A 107 -12.72 -21.44 -15.85
C ALA A 107 -12.16 -22.53 -14.93
N TRP A 108 -12.29 -22.37 -13.61
CA TRP A 108 -11.86 -23.34 -12.60
C TRP A 108 -13.00 -24.28 -12.17
N GLY A 109 -14.20 -24.13 -12.74
CA GLY A 109 -15.37 -24.95 -12.40
C GLY A 109 -15.91 -24.74 -10.98
N LEU A 110 -15.55 -23.64 -10.32
CA LEU A 110 -15.93 -23.34 -8.93
C LEU A 110 -17.41 -22.94 -8.77
N GLY A 111 -18.09 -22.60 -9.87
CA GLY A 111 -19.54 -22.42 -9.88
C GLY A 111 -20.29 -23.65 -9.35
N ARG A 112 -19.73 -24.85 -9.54
CA ARG A 112 -20.30 -26.12 -9.05
C ARG A 112 -20.29 -26.24 -7.53
N VAL A 113 -19.41 -25.52 -6.84
CA VAL A 113 -19.31 -25.49 -5.37
C VAL A 113 -19.88 -24.21 -4.78
N GLY A 114 -20.65 -23.45 -5.57
CA GLY A 114 -21.36 -22.25 -5.12
C GLY A 114 -20.54 -20.97 -5.10
N ILE A 115 -19.32 -20.94 -5.66
CA ILE A 115 -18.54 -19.72 -5.83
C ILE A 115 -18.96 -19.07 -7.14
N PRO A 116 -19.62 -17.90 -7.16
CA PRO A 116 -20.10 -17.31 -8.40
C PRO A 116 -18.97 -16.61 -9.17
N GLN A 117 -19.10 -16.58 -10.50
CA GLN A 117 -18.27 -15.74 -11.36
C GLN A 117 -18.60 -14.26 -11.13
N MET A 118 -17.56 -13.44 -10.92
CA MET A 118 -17.67 -12.01 -10.67
C MET A 118 -16.70 -11.22 -11.54
N PRO A 119 -17.10 -10.07 -12.10
CA PRO A 119 -16.26 -9.29 -13.02
C PRO A 119 -15.17 -8.48 -12.30
N LEU A 120 -14.47 -9.03 -11.30
CA LEU A 120 -13.52 -8.27 -10.46
C LEU A 120 -12.15 -8.00 -11.13
N PHE A 121 -11.74 -8.71 -12.20
CA PHE A 121 -10.44 -8.49 -12.91
C PHE A 121 -10.56 -7.91 -14.32
N LYS A 122 -11.76 -7.66 -14.83
CA LYS A 122 -11.89 -6.98 -16.15
C LYS A 122 -11.15 -5.63 -16.17
N VAL A 123 -10.96 -5.05 -14.99
CA VAL A 123 -10.30 -3.77 -14.77
C VAL A 123 -8.78 -3.77 -15.00
N PHE A 124 -8.06 -4.90 -14.92
CA PHE A 124 -6.59 -4.87 -14.98
C PHE A 124 -6.05 -4.61 -16.37
N PRO A 125 -6.38 -5.40 -17.41
CA PRO A 125 -5.97 -5.08 -18.77
C PRO A 125 -6.54 -3.73 -19.23
N ARG A 126 -7.70 -3.33 -18.70
CA ARG A 126 -8.27 -1.98 -18.92
C ARG A 126 -7.38 -0.87 -18.38
N PHE A 127 -6.82 -1.00 -17.17
CA PHE A 127 -5.83 -0.03 -16.66
C PHE A 127 -4.64 0.08 -17.62
N GLY A 128 -4.09 -1.04 -18.07
CA GLY A 128 -2.99 -1.01 -19.03
C GLY A 128 -3.37 -0.40 -20.38
N ALA A 129 -4.56 -0.70 -20.89
CA ALA A 129 -5.10 -0.08 -22.10
C ALA A 129 -5.21 1.44 -21.96
N MET A 130 -5.77 1.93 -20.84
CA MET A 130 -5.88 3.36 -20.56
C MET A 130 -4.50 4.03 -20.47
N ILE A 131 -3.52 3.41 -19.82
CA ILE A 131 -2.15 3.96 -19.75
C ILE A 131 -1.48 3.94 -21.13
N LEU A 132 -1.72 2.93 -21.97
CA LEU A 132 -1.23 2.86 -23.35
C LEU A 132 -1.98 3.79 -24.31
N GLY A 133 -3.12 4.38 -23.89
CA GLY A 133 -4.00 5.17 -24.74
C GLY A 133 -4.71 4.32 -25.80
N GLN A 134 -4.98 3.05 -25.50
CA GLN A 134 -5.77 2.15 -26.33
C GLN A 134 -7.26 2.22 -25.92
N PRO A 135 -8.19 1.81 -26.81
CA PRO A 135 -9.61 1.72 -26.46
C PRO A 135 -9.86 0.88 -25.21
N LEU A 136 -10.82 1.30 -24.38
CA LEU A 136 -11.14 0.61 -23.13
C LEU A 136 -11.71 -0.78 -23.40
N GLU A 137 -12.50 -0.97 -24.45
CA GLU A 137 -13.03 -2.28 -24.84
C GLU A 137 -12.23 -2.79 -26.05
N GLN A 138 -11.61 -3.97 -25.91
CA GLN A 138 -10.82 -4.59 -26.98
C GLN A 138 -11.27 -6.04 -27.15
N GLY A 139 -11.63 -6.43 -28.38
CA GLY A 139 -11.81 -7.84 -28.75
C GLY A 139 -13.07 -8.55 -28.26
N VAL A 140 -14.11 -7.83 -27.82
CA VAL A 140 -15.45 -8.42 -27.61
C VAL A 140 -16.48 -7.61 -28.40
N PRO A 141 -17.26 -8.21 -29.30
CA PRO A 141 -18.43 -7.55 -29.88
C PRO A 141 -19.36 -7.04 -28.79
N ALA A 142 -19.86 -5.82 -28.94
CA ALA A 142 -20.84 -5.25 -28.02
C ALA A 142 -22.03 -6.22 -27.85
N GLY A 143 -22.37 -6.56 -26.61
CA GLY A 143 -23.51 -7.44 -26.30
C GLY A 143 -23.19 -8.93 -26.09
N GLN A 144 -21.95 -9.40 -26.27
CA GLN A 144 -21.60 -10.77 -25.87
C GLN A 144 -21.09 -10.84 -24.41
N PRO A 145 -21.78 -11.55 -23.51
CA PRO A 145 -21.30 -11.76 -22.15
C PRO A 145 -20.08 -12.69 -22.18
N GLY A 146 -18.91 -12.11 -21.98
CA GLY A 146 -17.74 -12.85 -21.54
C GLY A 146 -16.99 -13.59 -22.64
N ASN A 147 -15.89 -13.00 -23.06
CA ASN A 147 -14.67 -13.77 -23.29
C ASN A 147 -13.68 -13.53 -22.13
N ALA A 148 -14.21 -13.62 -20.89
CA ALA A 148 -13.66 -13.75 -19.53
C ALA A 148 -12.25 -13.23 -19.13
N TRP A 149 -11.34 -12.92 -20.05
CA TRP A 149 -9.90 -12.87 -19.81
C TRP A 149 -9.22 -11.64 -20.38
N GLY A 150 -9.98 -10.65 -20.85
CA GLY A 150 -9.37 -9.59 -21.64
C GLY A 150 -8.86 -10.12 -22.98
N LYS A 151 -9.53 -11.13 -23.55
CA LYS A 151 -9.25 -11.55 -24.93
C LYS A 151 -9.46 -10.33 -25.84
N GLY A 152 -8.37 -9.88 -26.46
CA GLY A 152 -8.34 -8.67 -27.26
C GLY A 152 -7.33 -7.64 -26.78
N TYR A 153 -6.97 -7.64 -25.50
CA TYR A 153 -5.91 -6.75 -25.01
C TYR A 153 -4.53 -7.29 -25.39
N SER A 154 -3.65 -6.37 -25.75
CA SER A 154 -2.23 -6.68 -25.96
C SER A 154 -1.56 -7.20 -24.67
N THR A 155 -0.53 -8.02 -24.81
CA THR A 155 0.31 -8.46 -23.67
C THR A 155 0.84 -7.27 -22.85
N ALA A 156 1.16 -6.16 -23.52
CA ALA A 156 1.59 -4.93 -22.86
C ALA A 156 0.51 -4.35 -21.94
N ALA A 157 -0.76 -4.33 -22.37
CA ALA A 157 -1.88 -3.87 -21.54
C ALA A 157 -2.08 -4.78 -20.32
N HIS A 158 -1.94 -6.09 -20.48
CA HIS A 158 -1.96 -7.02 -19.34
C HIS A 158 -0.85 -6.72 -18.33
N LEU A 159 0.41 -6.67 -18.79
CA LEU A 159 1.56 -6.44 -17.91
C LEU A 159 1.46 -5.10 -17.19
N LEU A 160 1.15 -4.03 -17.93
CA LEU A 160 1.08 -2.68 -17.38
C LEU A 160 -0.09 -2.53 -16.40
N GLY A 161 -1.22 -3.17 -16.68
CA GLY A 161 -2.37 -3.22 -15.79
C GLY A 161 -2.06 -3.89 -14.44
N TRP A 162 -1.37 -5.04 -14.49
CA TRP A 162 -0.92 -5.73 -13.28
C TRP A 162 0.14 -4.95 -12.51
N LEU A 163 1.12 -4.35 -13.21
CA LEU A 163 2.13 -3.50 -12.58
C LEU A 163 1.50 -2.30 -11.88
N TYR A 164 0.52 -1.66 -12.51
CA TYR A 164 -0.24 -0.56 -11.90
C TYR A 164 -1.02 -1.01 -10.66
N HIS A 165 -1.68 -2.17 -10.70
CA HIS A 165 -2.37 -2.76 -9.54
C HIS A 165 -1.42 -2.99 -8.35
N PHE A 166 -0.28 -3.66 -8.57
CA PHE A 166 0.69 -3.89 -7.50
C PHE A 166 1.33 -2.58 -7.01
N SER A 167 1.51 -1.60 -7.90
CA SER A 167 1.96 -0.25 -7.53
C SER A 167 0.98 0.41 -6.56
N ASN A 168 -0.34 0.35 -6.81
CA ASN A 168 -1.36 0.83 -5.87
C ASN A 168 -1.28 0.12 -4.51
N GLY A 169 -1.10 -1.21 -4.52
CA GLY A 169 -0.89 -1.97 -3.28
C GLY A 169 0.32 -1.47 -2.49
N ALA A 170 1.47 -1.33 -3.15
CA ALA A 170 2.71 -0.83 -2.56
C ALA A 170 2.54 0.58 -1.96
N THR A 171 1.97 1.52 -2.70
CA THR A 171 1.77 2.90 -2.26
C THR A 171 0.76 3.01 -1.12
N PHE A 172 -0.29 2.18 -1.09
CA PHE A 172 -1.17 2.10 0.09
C PHE A 172 -0.40 1.67 1.34
N GLY A 173 0.51 0.70 1.22
CA GLY A 173 1.37 0.33 2.35
C GLY A 173 2.29 1.46 2.82
N VAL A 174 2.83 2.27 1.89
CA VAL A 174 3.59 3.50 2.20
C VAL A 174 2.70 4.53 2.89
N MET A 175 1.50 4.80 2.38
CA MET A 175 0.53 5.71 2.99
C MET A 175 0.18 5.27 4.42
N PHE A 176 -0.05 3.98 4.63
CA PHE A 176 -0.27 3.42 5.96
C PHE A 176 0.93 3.65 6.89
N ALA A 177 2.16 3.43 6.41
CA ALA A 177 3.38 3.73 7.17
C ALA A 177 3.47 5.22 7.53
N MET A 178 3.08 6.12 6.62
CA MET A 178 3.11 7.56 6.90
C MET A 178 2.04 7.98 7.90
N LEU A 179 0.88 7.33 7.93
CA LEU A 179 -0.17 7.65 8.91
C LEU A 179 0.12 7.05 10.29
N PHE A 180 0.55 5.79 10.34
CA PHE A 180 0.57 4.99 11.58
C PHE A 180 1.96 4.47 11.98
N GLY A 181 2.99 4.63 11.13
CA GLY A 181 4.33 4.07 11.31
C GLY A 181 5.12 4.65 12.48
N GLY A 182 4.69 5.77 13.06
CA GLY A 182 5.25 6.29 14.32
C GLY A 182 5.20 5.26 15.48
N VAL A 183 4.28 4.29 15.42
CA VAL A 183 4.15 3.21 16.42
C VAL A 183 5.09 2.03 16.13
N ALA A 184 5.47 1.80 14.87
CA ALA A 184 6.21 0.60 14.45
C ALA A 184 7.71 0.85 14.22
N VAL A 185 8.11 2.07 13.85
CA VAL A 185 9.49 2.37 13.40
C VAL A 185 10.41 2.74 14.56
N ASN A 186 9.91 3.23 15.70
CA ASN A 186 10.79 3.61 16.82
C ASN A 186 10.13 3.51 18.20
N PRO A 187 10.09 2.32 18.82
CA PRO A 187 9.53 2.14 20.16
C PRO A 187 10.31 2.89 21.25
N GLU A 188 11.60 3.18 21.01
CA GLU A 188 12.51 3.79 21.99
C GLU A 188 12.13 5.26 22.33
N GLN A 189 11.62 6.02 21.36
CA GLN A 189 11.14 7.40 21.59
C GLN A 189 9.79 7.48 22.32
N ALA A 190 9.01 6.40 22.35
CA ALA A 190 7.77 6.35 23.11
C ALA A 190 8.02 6.15 24.62
N ASP A 191 9.14 5.51 24.98
CA ASP A 191 9.46 5.13 26.37
C ASP A 191 10.09 6.29 27.17
N SER A 192 10.86 7.18 26.53
CA SER A 192 11.55 8.29 27.22
C SER A 192 10.63 9.36 27.81
N ARG A 193 9.31 9.32 27.54
CA ARG A 193 8.31 10.19 28.18
C ARG A 193 7.71 9.61 29.46
N LEU A 194 7.99 8.35 29.80
CA LEU A 194 7.34 7.65 30.92
C LEU A 194 8.29 7.24 32.06
N ASP A 195 9.59 7.47 31.91
CA ASP A 195 10.58 7.06 32.90
C ASP A 195 10.72 8.09 34.03
N GLY A 196 9.80 7.99 34.99
CA GLY A 196 9.92 8.58 36.33
C GLY A 196 9.41 7.66 37.45
N ASN A 197 8.90 6.46 37.15
CA ASN A 197 8.27 5.61 38.15
C ASN A 197 8.63 4.12 37.98
N SER A 198 9.21 3.51 39.02
CA SER A 198 9.78 2.16 39.06
C SER A 198 8.75 1.03 38.87
N ASP A 199 7.46 1.30 39.08
CA ASP A 199 6.37 0.36 38.78
C ASP A 199 6.20 0.08 37.27
N ALA A 200 6.79 0.91 36.40
CA ALA A 200 6.72 0.75 34.95
C ALA A 200 7.40 -0.53 34.44
N HIS A 201 8.35 -1.11 35.19
CA HIS A 201 9.11 -2.27 34.73
C HIS A 201 8.24 -3.55 34.65
N ARG A 202 7.28 -3.74 35.57
CA ARG A 202 6.34 -4.87 35.51
C ARG A 202 5.27 -4.72 34.41
N ALA A 203 4.94 -3.49 34.02
CA ALA A 203 4.02 -3.24 32.91
C ALA A 203 4.63 -3.53 31.52
N ARG A 204 5.97 -3.66 31.41
CA ARG A 204 6.68 -3.91 30.13
C ARG A 204 6.40 -5.29 29.52
N VAL A 205 6.10 -6.31 30.32
CA VAL A 205 5.92 -7.70 29.81
C VAL A 205 4.56 -7.91 29.14
N ARG A 206 3.52 -7.13 29.49
CA ARG A 206 2.14 -7.32 28.98
C ARG A 206 1.74 -6.44 27.79
N ARG A 207 2.57 -5.49 27.35
CA ARG A 207 2.24 -4.56 26.25
C ARG A 207 2.34 -5.09 24.81
N PRO A 208 3.04 -6.20 24.45
CA PRO A 208 3.29 -6.49 23.03
C PRO A 208 2.05 -6.98 22.28
N LEU A 209 1.11 -7.67 22.93
CA LEU A 209 -0.11 -8.18 22.28
C LEU A 209 -1.10 -7.06 21.93
N ARG A 210 -1.26 -6.07 22.81
CA ARG A 210 -2.19 -4.95 22.59
C ARG A 210 -1.72 -4.03 21.45
N ALA A 211 -0.40 -3.85 21.31
CA ALA A 211 0.18 -3.07 20.21
C ALA A 211 -0.05 -3.72 18.84
N ARG A 212 0.06 -5.05 18.75
CA ARG A 212 -0.18 -5.80 17.50
C ARG A 212 -1.64 -5.73 17.05
N GLY A 213 -2.58 -5.94 17.97
CA GLY A 213 -4.01 -5.83 17.66
C GLY A 213 -4.40 -4.45 17.11
N GLY A 214 -3.80 -3.38 17.65
CA GLY A 214 -4.04 -2.02 17.16
C GLY A 214 -3.57 -1.77 15.72
N ILE A 215 -2.44 -2.35 15.31
CA ILE A 215 -1.92 -2.20 13.93
C ILE A 215 -2.83 -2.93 12.93
N MET A 216 -3.24 -4.17 13.24
CA MET A 216 -4.14 -4.96 12.40
C MET A 216 -5.46 -4.22 12.15
N LEU A 217 -6.09 -3.74 13.23
CA LEU A 217 -7.37 -3.05 13.13
C LEU A 217 -7.27 -1.78 12.27
N ARG A 218 -6.20 -0.99 12.43
CA ARG A 218 -5.98 0.22 11.62
C ARG A 218 -5.77 -0.11 10.14
N ALA A 219 -5.04 -1.18 9.85
CA ALA A 219 -4.79 -1.61 8.47
C ALA A 219 -6.09 -2.06 7.78
N VAL A 220 -6.90 -2.86 8.48
CA VAL A 220 -8.23 -3.27 8.01
C VAL A 220 -9.16 -2.05 7.83
N ALA A 221 -9.21 -1.16 8.82
CA ALA A 221 -10.05 0.03 8.76
C ALA A 221 -9.69 0.93 7.57
N MET A 222 -8.39 1.15 7.32
CA MET A 222 -7.95 1.92 6.16
C MET A 222 -8.33 1.24 4.85
N ALA A 223 -8.11 -0.07 4.72
CA ALA A 223 -8.42 -0.82 3.50
C ALA A 223 -9.93 -0.82 3.19
N VAL A 224 -10.76 -1.04 4.20
CA VAL A 224 -12.23 -0.96 4.08
C VAL A 224 -12.66 0.47 3.74
N GLY A 225 -12.05 1.49 4.34
CA GLY A 225 -12.31 2.89 4.01
C GLY A 225 -12.02 3.21 2.55
N ILE A 226 -10.91 2.70 1.99
CA ILE A 226 -10.56 2.84 0.57
C ILE A 226 -11.65 2.22 -0.32
N GLU A 227 -12.09 1.00 -0.02
CA GLU A 227 -13.15 0.33 -0.80
C GLU A 227 -14.47 1.07 -0.74
N ILE A 228 -14.87 1.56 0.44
CA ILE A 228 -16.09 2.39 0.57
C ILE A 228 -15.96 3.64 -0.29
N CYS A 229 -14.82 4.33 -0.26
CA CYS A 229 -14.57 5.49 -1.11
C CYS A 229 -14.66 5.14 -2.61
N LEU A 230 -14.17 3.97 -3.02
CA LEU A 230 -14.28 3.51 -4.41
C LEU A 230 -15.73 3.18 -4.78
N LEU A 231 -16.49 2.51 -3.91
CA LEU A 231 -17.89 2.14 -4.14
C LEU A 231 -18.81 3.35 -4.28
N ILE A 232 -18.53 4.45 -3.57
CA ILE A 232 -19.29 5.70 -3.70
C ILE A 232 -18.78 6.60 -4.85
N SER A 233 -17.59 6.32 -5.39
CA SER A 233 -17.05 7.04 -6.53
C SER A 233 -17.71 6.59 -7.85
N PRO A 234 -17.43 7.27 -8.98
CA PRO A 234 -17.89 6.83 -10.31
C PRO A 234 -17.34 5.47 -10.76
N TYR A 235 -16.49 4.78 -9.98
CA TYR A 235 -15.79 3.55 -10.36
C TYR A 235 -16.69 2.47 -10.95
N ALA A 236 -17.78 2.10 -10.26
CA ALA A 236 -18.67 1.05 -10.76
C ALA A 236 -19.33 1.43 -12.08
N LYS A 237 -19.77 2.69 -12.21
CA LYS A 237 -20.35 3.22 -13.45
C LYS A 237 -19.32 3.25 -14.58
N PHE A 238 -18.10 3.72 -14.29
CA PHE A 238 -17.01 3.84 -15.26
C PHE A 238 -16.65 2.49 -15.89
N PHE A 239 -16.65 1.42 -15.11
CA PHE A 239 -16.36 0.06 -15.60
C PHE A 239 -17.60 -0.75 -15.99
N ASN A 240 -18.79 -0.15 -15.99
CA ASN A 240 -20.07 -0.82 -16.26
C ASN A 240 -20.29 -2.06 -15.36
N ILE A 241 -19.98 -1.91 -14.07
CA ILE A 241 -20.13 -2.95 -13.04
C ILE A 241 -21.51 -2.79 -12.40
N HIS A 242 -22.29 -3.87 -12.43
CA HIS A 242 -23.56 -3.94 -11.73
C HIS A 242 -23.31 -4.17 -10.24
N VAL A 243 -23.49 -3.12 -9.43
CA VAL A 243 -23.32 -3.20 -7.97
C VAL A 243 -24.49 -3.98 -7.38
N THR A 244 -24.21 -5.19 -6.92
CA THR A 244 -25.16 -6.05 -6.19
C THR A 244 -24.76 -6.16 -4.72
N PRO A 245 -25.66 -6.55 -3.80
CA PRO A 245 -25.28 -6.79 -2.40
C PRO A 245 -24.12 -7.78 -2.26
N ARG A 246 -24.13 -8.82 -3.11
CA ARG A 246 -23.04 -9.80 -3.18
C ARG A 246 -21.72 -9.17 -3.62
N PHE A 247 -21.74 -8.31 -4.64
CA PHE A 247 -20.56 -7.57 -5.07
C PHE A 247 -19.95 -6.78 -3.93
N VAL A 248 -20.76 -5.97 -3.23
CA VAL A 248 -20.31 -5.16 -2.09
C VAL A 248 -19.70 -6.03 -0.98
N VAL A 249 -20.34 -7.14 -0.61
CA VAL A 249 -19.81 -8.03 0.43
C VAL A 249 -18.45 -8.61 0.02
N VAL A 250 -18.34 -9.13 -1.21
CA VAL A 250 -17.10 -9.77 -1.67
C VAL A 250 -15.96 -8.76 -1.79
N THR A 251 -16.20 -7.56 -2.31
CA THR A 251 -15.14 -6.55 -2.44
C THR A 251 -14.69 -5.99 -1.08
N LEU A 252 -15.63 -5.80 -0.14
CA LEU A 252 -15.29 -5.44 1.24
C LEU A 252 -14.47 -6.54 1.93
N MET A 253 -14.85 -7.81 1.78
CA MET A 253 -14.08 -8.94 2.35
C MET A 253 -12.69 -9.03 1.74
N ALA A 254 -12.55 -8.80 0.44
CA ALA A 254 -11.24 -8.73 -0.20
C ALA A 254 -10.36 -7.65 0.45
N HIS A 255 -10.90 -6.46 0.70
CA HIS A 255 -10.17 -5.38 1.39
C HIS A 255 -9.88 -5.67 2.87
N VAL A 256 -10.74 -6.41 3.56
CA VAL A 256 -10.40 -6.94 4.89
C VAL A 256 -9.18 -7.85 4.78
N VAL A 257 -9.13 -8.77 3.82
CA VAL A 257 -7.96 -9.65 3.60
C VAL A 257 -6.70 -8.85 3.25
N PHE A 258 -6.81 -7.83 2.39
CA PHE A 258 -5.72 -6.90 2.12
C PHE A 258 -5.19 -6.26 3.41
N GLY A 259 -6.09 -5.69 4.22
CA GLY A 259 -5.73 -5.04 5.47
C GLY A 259 -5.11 -5.98 6.49
N LEU A 260 -5.58 -7.23 6.55
CA LEU A 260 -4.97 -8.29 7.38
C LEU A 260 -3.55 -8.62 6.90
N GLY A 261 -3.34 -8.81 5.59
CA GLY A 261 -2.00 -9.05 5.02
C GLY A 261 -1.03 -7.90 5.30
N LEU A 262 -1.49 -6.67 5.07
CA LEU A 262 -0.75 -5.44 5.37
C LEU A 262 -0.37 -5.34 6.85
N GLY A 263 -1.37 -5.48 7.74
CA GLY A 263 -1.18 -5.38 9.18
C GLY A 263 -0.26 -6.48 9.74
N ALA A 264 -0.40 -7.70 9.24
CA ALA A 264 0.40 -8.84 9.68
C ALA A 264 1.89 -8.61 9.36
N TRP A 265 2.19 -8.09 8.17
CA TRP A 265 3.55 -7.72 7.79
C TRP A 265 4.16 -6.70 8.76
N PHE A 266 3.44 -5.61 9.06
CA PHE A 266 3.92 -4.61 10.02
C PHE A 266 4.09 -5.17 11.44
N ALA A 267 3.15 -6.01 11.91
CA ALA A 267 3.23 -6.63 13.21
C ALA A 267 4.44 -7.57 13.34
N LEU A 268 4.72 -8.36 12.31
CA LEU A 268 5.89 -9.23 12.23
C LEU A 268 7.20 -8.42 12.22
N HIS A 269 7.24 -7.33 11.45
CA HIS A 269 8.40 -6.47 11.38
C HIS A 269 8.71 -5.78 12.72
N ALA A 270 7.69 -5.22 13.38
CA ALA A 270 7.82 -4.63 14.71
C ALA A 270 8.34 -5.65 15.75
N ALA A 271 7.85 -6.89 15.69
CA ALA A 271 8.30 -7.96 16.58
C ALA A 271 9.78 -8.32 16.37
N ARG A 272 10.27 -8.33 15.11
CA ARG A 272 11.68 -8.60 14.80
C ARG A 272 12.59 -7.49 15.29
N HIS A 273 12.17 -6.23 15.19
CA HIS A 273 12.93 -5.09 15.71
C HIS A 273 13.10 -5.14 17.23
N GLN A 274 12.02 -5.46 17.97
CA GLN A 274 12.06 -5.58 19.43
C GLN A 274 13.06 -6.65 19.90
N ARG A 275 13.19 -7.77 19.19
CA ARG A 275 14.13 -8.84 19.55
C ARG A 275 15.61 -8.47 19.34
N ARG A 276 15.91 -7.52 18.45
CA ARG A 276 17.29 -7.11 18.12
C ARG A 276 17.83 -5.99 19.01
N ALA A 277 16.97 -5.30 19.75
CA ALA A 277 17.39 -4.16 20.59
C ALA A 277 18.34 -4.56 21.74
N PRO A 278 18.07 -5.63 22.53
CA PRO A 278 18.94 -6.00 23.66
C PRO A 278 20.35 -6.38 23.23
N LEU A 279 20.47 -7.15 22.14
CA LEU A 279 21.75 -7.61 21.60
C LEU A 279 22.69 -6.46 21.20
N ARG A 280 22.12 -5.32 20.77
CA ARG A 280 22.91 -4.13 20.42
C ARG A 280 23.33 -3.29 21.62
N ALA A 281 22.60 -3.38 22.72
CA ALA A 281 22.98 -2.70 23.95
C ALA A 281 24.16 -3.42 24.60
N GLU A 282 24.12 -4.76 24.65
CA GLU A 282 25.23 -5.59 25.14
C GLU A 282 26.50 -5.39 24.31
N SER A 283 26.40 -5.36 22.98
CA SER A 283 27.56 -5.15 22.09
C SER A 283 28.18 -3.74 22.15
N ARG A 284 27.56 -2.79 22.85
CA ARG A 284 28.12 -1.44 23.07
C ARG A 284 28.77 -1.28 24.44
N LEU A 285 28.51 -2.21 25.35
CA LEU A 285 29.09 -2.23 26.69
C LEU A 285 30.35 -3.09 26.78
N ALA A 286 30.53 -4.01 25.83
CA ALA A 286 31.76 -4.76 25.60
C ALA A 286 32.70 -3.99 24.67
#